data_AF-A0A3E0DJA7-F1
#
_entry.id   AF-A0A3E0DJA7-F1
#
_cell.length_a   1.000
_cell.length_b   1.000
_cell.length_c   1.000
_cell.angle_alpha   90.00
_cell.angle_beta   90.00
_cell.angle_gamma   90.00
#
_symmetry.space_group_name_H-M   'P 1'
#
loop_
_entity.id
_entity.type
_entity.pdbx_description
1 polymer ?
#
loop_
_entity_poly.entity_id
_entity_poly.type
_entity_poly.pdbx_seq_one_letter_code
_entity_poly.pdbx_strand_id
1 'polypeptide(L)' 'MMNPKTSSVDEYLSWQPEAIQAKLQSIRETILSAVPEAKEVIVYHMPAIRTSEVLVYYAVAKKHIGFYPHNEPIEVFKEE' A
#
# COMPACT_ATOMS: atom_id res chain seq x y z
N MET A 1 -3.96 22.24 -1.73
CA MET A 1 -4.16 21.42 -2.94
C MET A 1 -4.97 20.20 -2.53
N MET A 2 -6.15 20.01 -3.13
CA MET A 2 -6.88 18.73 -3.01
C MET A 2 -6.05 17.72 -3.80
N ASN A 3 -5.55 16.67 -3.13
CA ASN A 3 -4.90 15.58 -3.86
C ASN A 3 -5.95 15.00 -4.83
N PRO A 4 -5.64 14.86 -6.13
CA PRO A 4 -6.59 14.32 -7.08
C PRO A 4 -7.01 12.92 -6.63
N LYS A 5 -8.24 12.53 -6.98
CA LYS A 5 -8.69 11.15 -6.77
C LYS A 5 -7.86 10.25 -7.69
N THR A 6 -6.94 9.47 -7.12
CA THR A 6 -6.17 8.48 -7.89
C THR A 6 -7.11 7.41 -8.41
N SER A 7 -6.93 7.07 -9.67
CA SER A 7 -7.71 6.05 -10.37
C SER A 7 -7.01 4.69 -10.36
N SER A 8 -5.68 4.67 -10.14
CA SER A 8 -4.87 3.45 -10.04
C SER A 8 -3.72 3.60 -9.04
N VAL A 9 -3.11 2.47 -8.68
CA VAL A 9 -1.92 2.46 -7.82
C VAL A 9 -0.70 3.02 -8.55
N ASP A 10 -0.55 2.75 -9.85
CA ASP A 10 0.54 3.33 -10.65
C ASP A 10 0.49 4.86 -10.70
N GLU A 11 -0.71 5.43 -10.83
CA GLU A 11 -0.91 6.87 -10.76
C GLU A 11 -0.50 7.42 -9.39
N TYR A 12 -0.93 6.76 -8.30
CA TYR A 12 -0.53 7.14 -6.94
C TYR A 12 0.99 7.12 -6.74
N LEU A 13 1.68 6.08 -7.23
CA LEU A 13 3.13 5.96 -7.16
C LEU A 13 3.81 7.09 -7.95
N SER A 14 3.33 7.40 -9.16
CA SER A 14 3.94 8.42 -10.03
C SER A 14 4.00 9.82 -9.40
N TRP A 15 3.11 10.11 -8.44
CA TRP A 15 3.08 11.39 -7.73
C TRP A 15 4.12 11.51 -6.62
N GLN A 16 4.78 10.41 -6.25
CA GLN A 16 5.75 10.40 -5.18
C GLN A 16 7.16 10.75 -5.71
N PRO A 17 8.05 11.29 -4.88
CA PRO A 17 9.47 11.42 -5.24
C PRO A 17 10.08 10.06 -5.58
N GLU A 18 11.03 10.02 -6.51
CA GLU A 18 11.67 8.79 -7.03
C GLU A 18 12.15 7.83 -5.91
N ALA A 19 12.79 8.38 -4.87
CA ALA A 19 13.25 7.60 -3.72
C ALA A 19 12.11 6.93 -2.93
N ILE A 20 10.92 7.51 -2.94
CA ILE A 20 9.72 6.94 -2.32
C ILE A 20 9.03 5.96 -3.26
N GLN A 21 9.01 6.24 -4.57
CA GLN A 21 8.51 5.29 -5.57
C GLN A 21 9.21 3.95 -5.48
N ALA A 22 10.56 3.94 -5.40
CA ALA A 22 11.34 2.72 -5.27
C ALA A 22 10.94 1.90 -4.02
N LYS A 23 10.66 2.57 -2.90
CA LYS A 23 10.22 1.90 -1.66
C LYS A 23 8.79 1.35 -1.78
N LEU A 24 7.87 2.11 -2.35
CA LEU A 24 6.49 1.66 -2.57
C LEU A 24 6.44 0.49 -3.55
N GLN A 25 7.25 0.53 -4.61
CA GLN A 25 7.37 -0.55 -5.58
C GLN A 25 7.93 -1.82 -4.92
N SER A 26 8.93 -1.69 -4.05
CA SER A 26 9.44 -2.83 -3.27
C SER A 26 8.37 -3.46 -2.36
N ILE A 27 7.55 -2.64 -1.68
CA ILE A 27 6.41 -3.13 -0.87
C ILE A 27 5.41 -3.88 -1.76
N ARG A 28 5.00 -3.26 -2.87
CA ARG A 28 4.07 -3.83 -3.86
C ARG A 28 4.56 -5.20 -4.35
N GLU A 29 5.80 -5.27 -4.84
CA GLU A 29 6.38 -6.50 -5.39
C GLU A 29 6.50 -7.60 -4.34
N THR A 30 6.88 -7.24 -3.11
CA THR A 30 6.98 -8.19 -2.00
C THR A 30 5.62 -8.82 -1.70
N ILE A 31 4.56 -8.01 -1.59
CA ILE A 31 3.22 -8.53 -1.28
C ILE A 31 2.68 -9.37 -2.44
N LEU A 32 2.78 -8.90 -3.68
CA LEU A 32 2.27 -9.63 -4.85
C LEU A 32 3.06 -10.92 -5.13
N SER A 33 4.34 -10.98 -4.76
CA SER A 33 5.12 -12.22 -4.82
C SER A 33 4.69 -13.22 -3.75
N ALA A 34 4.27 -12.74 -2.57
CA ALA A 34 3.79 -13.59 -1.48
C ALA A 34 2.35 -14.08 -1.70
N VAL A 35 1.50 -13.29 -2.37
CA VAL A 35 0.09 -13.61 -2.65
C VAL A 35 -0.25 -13.30 -4.12
N PRO A 36 0.15 -14.17 -5.07
CA PRO A 36 0.03 -13.90 -6.51
C PRO A 36 -1.40 -13.70 -7.04
N GLU A 37 -2.41 -14.21 -6.33
CA GLU A 37 -3.82 -14.03 -6.66
C GLU A 37 -4.39 -12.67 -6.23
N ALA A 38 -3.65 -11.91 -5.43
CA ALA A 38 -4.07 -10.62 -4.95
C ALA A 38 -4.09 -9.56 -6.06
N LYS A 39 -4.96 -8.56 -5.89
CA LYS A 39 -5.17 -7.46 -6.82
C LYS A 39 -4.93 -6.13 -6.13
N GLU A 40 -4.37 -5.20 -6.88
CA GLU A 40 -4.19 -3.82 -6.46
C GLU A 40 -5.48 -3.03 -6.64
N VAL A 41 -5.84 -2.22 -5.64
CA VAL A 41 -6.98 -1.30 -5.70
C VAL A 41 -6.65 0.02 -5.01
N ILE A 42 -7.43 1.05 -5.33
CA ILE A 42 -7.45 2.31 -4.57
C ILE A 42 -8.68 2.34 -3.68
N VAL A 43 -8.48 2.45 -2.37
CA VAL A 43 -9.53 2.57 -1.36
C VAL A 43 -9.14 3.69 -0.40
N TYR A 44 -10.07 4.59 -0.07
CA TYR A 44 -9.79 5.80 0.71
C TYR A 44 -8.61 6.64 0.18
N HIS A 45 -8.44 6.69 -1.16
CA HIS A 45 -7.32 7.36 -1.83
C HIS A 45 -5.93 6.77 -1.52
N MET A 46 -5.88 5.53 -1.03
CA MET A 46 -4.65 4.82 -0.72
C MET A 46 -4.54 3.54 -1.56
N PRO A 47 -3.31 3.17 -1.98
CA PRO A 47 -3.01 1.82 -2.43
C PRO A 47 -3.43 0.78 -1.39
N ALA A 48 -4.09 -0.27 -1.88
CA ALA A 48 -4.40 -1.45 -1.10
C ALA A 48 -4.25 -2.72 -1.94
N ILE A 49 -3.84 -3.79 -1.29
CA ILE A 49 -3.79 -5.13 -1.87
C ILE A 49 -4.95 -5.94 -1.31
N ARG A 50 -5.72 -6.58 -2.20
CA ARG A 50 -6.90 -7.36 -1.81
C ARG A 50 -6.97 -8.72 -2.50
N THR A 51 -7.58 -9.69 -1.85
CA THR A 51 -8.07 -10.92 -2.46
C THR A 51 -9.60 -10.85 -2.53
N SER A 52 -10.32 -11.60 -1.70
CA SER A 52 -11.74 -11.42 -1.41
C SER A 52 -12.01 -10.17 -0.56
N GLU A 53 -11.07 -9.86 0.33
CA GLU A 53 -11.07 -8.69 1.20
C GLU A 53 -9.74 -7.94 1.10
N VAL A 54 -9.69 -6.71 1.62
CA VAL A 54 -8.43 -5.98 1.68
C VAL A 54 -7.53 -6.64 2.70
N LEU A 55 -6.30 -6.95 2.32
CA LEU A 55 -5.31 -7.54 3.23
C LEU A 55 -4.51 -6.44 3.93
N VAL A 56 -4.12 -5.42 3.16
CA VAL A 56 -3.27 -4.34 3.63
C VAL A 56 -3.44 -3.07 2.80
N TYR A 57 -3.38 -1.93 3.46
CA TYR A 57 -3.21 -0.62 2.85
C TYR A 57 -1.78 -0.15 3.07
N TYR A 58 -1.24 0.62 2.12
CA TYR A 58 0.05 1.26 2.30
C TYR A 58 0.07 2.62 1.63
N ALA A 59 0.60 3.64 2.30
CA ALA A 59 0.55 5.02 1.82
C ALA A 59 1.69 5.87 2.38
N VAL A 60 2.05 6.92 1.64
CA VAL A 60 3.03 7.91 2.07
C VAL A 60 2.42 8.86 3.10
N ALA A 61 3.00 8.88 4.30
CA ALA A 61 2.75 9.88 5.32
C ALA A 61 3.87 10.94 5.32
N LYS A 62 3.73 11.98 6.15
CA LYS A 62 4.66 13.13 6.17
C LYS A 62 6.14 12.77 6.36
N LYS A 63 6.44 11.68 7.08
CA LYS A 63 7.81 11.28 7.46
C LYS A 63 8.13 9.81 7.25
N HIS A 64 7.15 9.00 6.85
CA HIS A 64 7.27 7.55 6.74
C HIS A 64 6.27 7.02 5.70
N ILE A 65 6.43 5.76 5.32
CA ILE A 65 5.41 5.01 4.60
C ILE A 65 4.61 4.26 5.67
N GLY A 66 3.31 4.52 5.74
CA GLY A 66 2.40 3.77 6.59
C GLY A 66 2.09 2.43 5.96
N PHE A 67 2.11 1.38 6.77
CA PHE A 67 1.72 0.03 6.42
C PHE A 67 0.60 -0.37 7.39
N TYR A 68 -0.60 -0.59 6.86
CA TYR A 68 -1.82 -0.74 7.65
C TYR A 68 -2.46 -2.10 7.35
N PRO A 69 -2.01 -3.17 8.03
CA PRO A 69 -2.69 -4.45 7.99
C PRO A 69 -3.98 -4.42 8.82
N HIS A 70 -4.74 -5.50 8.78
CA HIS A 70 -5.85 -5.70 9.71
C HIS A 70 -5.36 -5.97 11.15
N ASN A 71 -6.29 -5.97 12.11
CA ASN A 71 -5.98 -6.07 13.54
C ASN A 71 -5.22 -7.36 13.90
N GLU A 72 -5.56 -8.49 13.27
CA GLU A 72 -4.96 -9.78 13.61
C GLU A 72 -3.43 -9.81 13.37
N PRO A 73 -2.89 -9.41 12.20
CA PRO A 73 -1.44 -9.28 12.03
C PRO A 73 -0.78 -8.36 13.06
N ILE A 74 -1.42 -7.26 13.48
CA ILE A 74 -0.85 -6.34 14.47
C ILE A 74 -0.66 -7.05 15.82
N GLU A 75 -1.62 -7.86 16.24
CA GLU A 75 -1.52 -8.62 17.47
C GLU A 75 -0.50 -9.76 17.36
N VAL A 76 -0.47 -10.47 16.23
CA VAL A 76 0.48 -11.58 15.99
C VAL A 76 1.93 -11.10 15.97
N PHE A 77 2.19 -9.93 15.39
CA PHE A 77 3.53 -9.35 15.22
C PHE A 77 3.82 -8.20 16.20
N LYS A 78 3.17 -8.16 17.36
CA LYS A 78 3.29 -7.06 18.32
C LYS A 78 4.70 -6.83 18.89
N GLU A 79 5.53 -7.87 18.90
CA GLU A 79 6.90 -7.83 19.45
C GLU A 79 7.98 -7.51 18.40
N GLU A 80 7.60 -7.38 17.13
CA GLU A 80 8.47 -6.97 16.02
C GLU A 80 8.55 -5.43 15.90
#